data_AF-A0A959YWU4-F1
#
_entry.id   AF-A0A959YWU4-F1
#
_cell.length_a   1.000
_cell.length_b   1.000
_cell.length_c   1.000
_cell.angle_alpha   90.00
_cell.angle_beta   90.00
_cell.angle_gamma   90.00
#
_symmetry.space_group_name_H-M   'P 1'
#
loop_
_entity.id
_entity.type
_entity.pdbx_description
1 polymer ?
#
loop_
_entity_poly.entity_id
_entity_poly.type
_entity_poly.pdbx_seq_one_letter_code
_entity_poly.pdbx_strand_id
1 'polypeptide(L)'
;SDVPALASLFGSFLMTVRWHQGGRVGHLLLAVALSLLSLAFRLAALPMLAVLGCWWAYGLWKVLPPRARYLWITAITVVAAVAAILLWEHIGREGLLSDWSFMNLFRRQLRSDDGVLTYTLPNVLRALLVLVHPGFLTMAVVLLPFVRRQDLRVPVIGMAVLLALVYLLFVAGMPYQNDRVYLFAQPFLAVAYAPAFQRVIARSSGVVDRLRRTWPLLVVVQAALFVRAMTPFVQQARMEHEVAARLRELEARRIYTHGLGAALEGLLPEAKVTELWYRELDTFETGAYVVVRPEDLGRQWKGLPPEVNWSKLRAQGLLICDRDMGGWCLAQVQ
;
A
#
# COMPACT_ATOMS: atom_id res chain seq x y z
N SER A 1 8.15 2.48 6.56
CA SER A 1 7.17 1.60 7.26
C SER A 1 5.81 2.29 7.26
N ASP A 2 4.69 1.58 7.01
CA ASP A 2 3.38 2.24 6.83
C ASP A 2 2.72 2.67 8.13
N VAL A 3 2.81 1.84 9.17
CA VAL A 3 2.16 2.13 10.46
C VAL A 3 2.64 3.45 11.07
N PRO A 4 3.95 3.72 11.23
CA PRO A 4 4.40 5.00 11.77
C PRO A 4 4.11 6.16 10.80
N ALA A 5 4.21 5.95 9.48
CA ALA A 5 3.83 6.96 8.50
C ALA A 5 2.35 7.39 8.65
N LEU A 6 1.47 6.41 8.80
CA LEU A 6 0.03 6.60 8.97
C LEU A 6 -0.29 7.28 10.30
N ALA A 7 0.34 6.84 11.39
CA ALA A 7 0.16 7.43 12.71
C ALA A 7 0.60 8.90 12.72
N SER A 8 1.77 9.20 12.15
CA SER A 8 2.27 10.58 12.03
C SER A 8 1.38 11.43 11.12
N LEU A 9 0.91 10.88 9.99
CA LEU A 9 0.00 11.58 9.09
C LEU A 9 -1.33 11.93 9.77
N PHE A 10 -1.93 10.96 10.46
CA PHE A 10 -3.18 11.17 11.18
C PHE A 10 -3.00 12.15 12.35
N GLY A 11 -1.86 12.07 13.06
CA GLY A 11 -1.48 13.04 14.07
C GLY A 11 -1.36 14.46 13.50
N SER A 12 -0.75 14.63 12.33
CA SER A 12 -0.68 15.90 11.61
C SER A 12 -2.07 16.45 11.29
N PHE A 13 -2.97 15.60 10.78
CA PHE A 13 -4.37 15.96 10.53
C PHE A 13 -5.06 16.46 11.81
N LEU A 14 -4.94 15.73 12.93
CA LEU A 14 -5.57 16.13 14.20
C LEU A 14 -5.01 17.45 14.74
N MET A 15 -3.70 17.66 14.64
CA MET A 15 -3.08 18.92 15.07
C MET A 15 -3.47 20.09 14.15
N THR A 16 -3.64 19.83 12.86
CA THR A 16 -4.16 20.81 11.90
C THR A 16 -5.58 21.25 12.26
N VAL A 17 -6.45 20.30 12.62
CA VAL A 17 -7.80 20.60 13.11
C VAL A 17 -7.77 21.43 14.39
N ARG A 18 -6.96 21.03 15.38
CA ARG A 18 -6.84 21.74 16.66
C ARG A 18 -6.29 23.15 16.50
N TRP A 19 -5.34 23.34 15.58
CA TRP A 19 -4.83 24.65 15.24
C TRP A 19 -5.93 25.55 14.64
N HIS A 20 -6.72 25.05 13.70
CA HIS A 20 -7.84 25.82 13.12
C HIS A 20 -8.93 26.17 14.15
N GLN A 21 -9.15 25.32 15.15
CA GLN A 21 -10.13 25.58 16.21
C GLN A 21 -9.62 26.54 17.30
N GLY A 22 -8.35 26.42 17.70
CA GLY A 22 -7.81 27.12 18.86
C GLY A 22 -6.79 28.22 18.56
N GLY A 23 -6.34 28.37 17.31
CA GLY A 23 -5.36 29.37 16.88
C GLY A 23 -3.93 29.21 17.43
N ARG A 24 -3.68 28.23 18.31
CA ARG A 24 -2.37 28.07 18.97
C ARG A 24 -1.30 27.59 17.98
N VAL A 25 -0.26 28.39 17.78
CA VAL A 25 0.86 28.11 16.85
C VAL A 25 1.56 26.78 17.14
N GLY A 26 1.65 26.35 18.41
CA GLY A 26 2.25 25.07 18.78
C GLY A 26 1.59 23.86 18.11
N HIS A 27 0.28 23.91 17.87
CA HIS A 27 -0.41 22.84 17.13
C HIS A 27 -0.01 22.82 15.65
N LEU A 28 0.18 23.98 15.02
CA LEU A 28 0.65 24.05 13.63
C LEU A 28 2.08 23.51 13.50
N LEU A 29 2.98 23.91 14.40
CA LEU A 29 4.37 23.42 14.39
C LEU A 29 4.42 21.90 14.57
N LEU A 30 3.63 21.36 15.50
CA LEU A 30 3.54 19.91 15.68
C LEU A 30 2.93 19.20 14.47
N ALA A 31 1.92 19.80 13.80
CA ALA A 31 1.36 19.26 12.56
C ALA A 31 2.40 19.17 11.45
N VAL A 32 3.20 20.23 11.27
CA VAL A 32 4.30 20.25 10.29
C VAL A 32 5.36 19.20 10.63
N ALA A 33 5.80 19.11 11.90
CA ALA A 33 6.79 18.12 12.32
C ALA A 33 6.31 16.67 12.06
N LEU A 34 5.06 16.36 12.41
CA LEU A 34 4.45 15.05 12.15
C LEU A 34 4.28 14.76 10.66
N SER A 35 4.06 15.79 9.84
CA SER A 35 3.99 15.64 8.38
C SER A 35 5.34 15.29 7.77
N LEU A 36 6.41 15.96 8.21
CA LEU A 36 7.78 15.65 7.79
C LEU A 36 8.17 14.23 8.22
N LEU A 37 7.81 13.83 9.43
CA LEU A 37 8.03 12.47 9.92
C LEU A 37 7.26 11.42 9.09
N SER A 38 6.01 11.71 8.72
CA SER A 38 5.23 10.85 7.83
C SER A 38 5.90 10.67 6.46
N LEU A 39 6.37 11.77 5.86
CA LEU A 39 7.06 11.76 4.57
C LEU A 39 8.37 10.96 4.64
N ALA A 40 9.13 11.10 5.73
CA ALA A 40 10.36 10.34 5.96
C ALA A 40 10.11 8.83 6.02
N PHE A 41 8.96 8.39 6.55
CA PHE A 41 8.61 6.97 6.58
C PHE A 41 8.02 6.45 5.26
N ARG A 42 7.25 7.28 4.54
CA ARG A 42 6.60 6.93 3.26
C ARG A 42 6.31 8.18 2.41
N LEU A 43 6.91 8.22 1.22
CA LEU A 43 6.61 9.23 0.19
C LEU A 43 5.16 9.21 -0.30
N ALA A 44 4.47 8.06 -0.19
CA ALA A 44 3.06 7.94 -0.57
C ALA A 44 2.13 8.88 0.23
N ALA A 45 2.56 9.42 1.38
CA ALA A 45 1.77 10.40 2.13
C ALA A 45 1.69 11.79 1.45
N LEU A 46 2.57 12.08 0.48
CA LEU A 46 2.75 13.40 -0.13
C LEU A 46 1.46 14.06 -0.64
N PRO A 47 0.54 13.39 -1.37
CA PRO A 47 -0.68 14.02 -1.86
C PRO A 47 -1.59 14.52 -0.74
N MET A 48 -1.66 13.78 0.37
CA MET A 48 -2.44 14.19 1.54
C MET A 48 -1.77 15.35 2.28
N LEU A 49 -0.44 15.34 2.38
CA LEU A 49 0.32 16.44 2.95
C LEU A 49 0.18 17.73 2.14
N ALA A 50 0.06 17.63 0.81
CA ALA A 50 -0.21 18.78 -0.04
C ALA A 50 -1.56 19.42 0.30
N VAL A 51 -2.61 18.61 0.51
CA VAL A 51 -3.93 19.11 0.95
C VAL A 51 -3.85 19.76 2.33
N LEU A 52 -3.15 19.15 3.29
CA LEU A 52 -2.92 19.76 4.61
C LEU A 52 -2.14 21.08 4.50
N GLY A 53 -1.12 21.13 3.65
CA GLY A 53 -0.35 22.33 3.35
C GLY A 53 -1.20 23.47 2.82
N CYS A 54 -2.10 23.20 1.86
CA CYS A 54 -3.08 24.18 1.38
C CYS A 54 -3.99 24.67 2.52
N TRP A 55 -4.39 23.77 3.41
CA TRP A 55 -5.22 24.10 4.57
C TRP A 55 -4.48 24.98 5.60
N TRP A 56 -3.17 24.77 5.76
CA TRP A 56 -2.30 25.64 6.56
C TRP A 56 -2.13 27.02 5.94
N ALA A 57 -1.84 27.08 4.63
CA ALA A 57 -1.75 28.34 3.90
C ALA A 57 -3.04 29.16 4.04
N TYR A 58 -4.20 28.51 3.89
CA TYR A 58 -5.50 29.13 4.07
C TYR A 58 -5.76 29.63 5.49
N GLY A 59 -5.40 28.84 6.51
CA GLY A 59 -5.56 29.25 7.92
C GLY A 59 -4.67 30.44 8.27
N LEU A 60 -3.41 30.41 7.85
CA LEU A 60 -2.44 31.51 8.06
C LEU A 60 -2.89 32.77 7.33
N TRP A 61 -3.41 32.65 6.11
CA TRP A 61 -3.94 33.77 5.33
C TRP A 61 -5.01 34.57 6.09
N LYS A 62 -5.87 33.89 6.85
CA LYS A 62 -6.92 34.55 7.65
C LYS A 62 -6.37 35.31 8.86
N VAL A 63 -5.32 34.80 9.49
CA VAL A 63 -4.78 35.34 10.75
C VAL A 63 -3.76 36.45 10.50
N LEU A 64 -3.00 36.35 9.40
CA LEU A 64 -1.89 37.27 9.14
C LEU A 64 -2.35 38.64 8.62
N PRO A 65 -1.65 39.73 9.02
CA PRO A 65 -1.88 41.06 8.47
C PRO A 65 -1.50 41.10 6.97
N PRO A 66 -2.11 41.98 6.15
CA PRO A 66 -1.93 41.99 4.69
C PRO A 66 -0.48 42.00 4.23
N ARG A 67 0.41 42.73 4.91
CA ARG A 67 1.85 42.78 4.57
C ARG A 67 2.56 41.45 4.81
N ALA A 68 2.22 40.74 5.89
CA ALA A 68 2.79 39.43 6.18
C ALA A 68 2.26 38.34 5.24
N ARG A 69 1.06 38.52 4.65
CA ARG A 69 0.51 37.57 3.67
C ARG A 69 1.37 37.42 2.43
N TYR A 70 1.87 38.54 1.88
CA TYR A 70 2.75 38.50 0.70
C TYR A 70 4.07 37.78 0.99
N LEU A 71 4.70 38.07 2.15
CA LEU A 71 5.91 37.39 2.60
C LEU A 71 5.69 35.88 2.82
N TRP A 72 4.51 35.50 3.28
CA TRP A 72 4.16 34.09 3.46
C TRP A 72 3.88 33.37 2.14
N ILE A 73 3.20 34.01 1.18
CA ILE A 73 3.04 33.44 -0.17
C ILE A 73 4.41 33.21 -0.78
N THR A 74 5.29 34.21 -0.78
CA THR A 74 6.62 34.06 -1.37
C THR A 74 7.41 32.97 -0.67
N ALA A 75 7.38 32.89 0.66
CA ALA A 75 8.03 31.81 1.41
C ALA A 75 7.47 30.42 1.02
N ILE A 76 6.15 30.25 0.95
CA ILE A 76 5.52 28.98 0.55
C ILE A 76 5.88 28.62 -0.89
N THR A 77 5.83 29.58 -1.82
CA THR A 77 6.19 29.34 -3.22
C THR A 77 7.65 28.96 -3.37
N VAL A 78 8.57 29.60 -2.64
CA VAL A 78 9.99 29.24 -2.64
C VAL A 78 10.20 27.85 -2.07
N VAL A 79 9.60 27.54 -0.91
CA VAL A 79 9.71 26.20 -0.30
C VAL A 79 9.11 25.13 -1.21
N ALA A 80 7.95 25.40 -1.81
CA ALA A 80 7.31 24.49 -2.76
C ALA A 80 8.16 24.28 -4.02
N ALA A 81 8.80 25.33 -4.54
CA ALA A 81 9.70 25.24 -5.69
C ALA A 81 10.97 24.44 -5.34
N VAL A 82 11.59 24.70 -4.19
CA VAL A 82 12.76 23.94 -3.71
C VAL A 82 12.38 22.48 -3.47
N ALA A 83 11.25 22.23 -2.80
CA ALA A 83 10.74 20.89 -2.61
C ALA A 83 10.45 20.22 -3.97
N ALA A 84 9.84 20.91 -4.92
CA ALA A 84 9.58 20.37 -6.25
C ALA A 84 10.88 20.02 -6.99
N ILE A 85 11.94 20.83 -6.87
CA ILE A 85 13.25 20.54 -7.47
C ILE A 85 13.89 19.31 -6.81
N LEU A 86 13.96 19.28 -5.48
CA LEU A 86 14.53 18.15 -4.73
C LEU A 86 13.73 16.86 -4.94
N LEU A 87 12.40 16.97 -4.99
CA LEU A 87 11.51 15.85 -5.26
C LEU A 87 11.57 15.44 -6.73
N TRP A 88 11.83 16.35 -7.68
CA TRP A 88 11.96 15.97 -9.09
C TRP A 88 13.18 15.08 -9.32
N GLU A 89 14.31 15.41 -8.70
CA GLU A 89 15.51 14.58 -8.79
C GLU A 89 15.33 13.21 -8.13
N HIS A 90 14.65 13.15 -6.99
CA HIS A 90 14.49 11.90 -6.23
C HIS A 90 13.26 11.05 -6.64
N ILE A 91 12.20 11.68 -7.12
CA ILE A 91 10.91 11.05 -7.42
C ILE A 91 10.66 10.92 -8.93
N GLY A 92 11.22 11.81 -9.75
CA GLY A 92 10.90 11.89 -11.19
C GLY A 92 11.65 10.90 -12.08
N ARG A 93 12.87 10.47 -11.72
CA ARG A 93 13.71 9.62 -12.59
C ARG A 93 13.62 8.12 -12.30
N GLU A 94 13.48 7.73 -11.04
CA GLU A 94 13.40 6.32 -10.62
C GLU A 94 12.35 6.10 -9.52
N GLY A 95 11.49 7.11 -9.29
CA GLY A 95 10.64 7.16 -8.12
C GLY A 95 9.16 7.00 -8.40
N LEU A 96 8.36 7.14 -7.34
CA LEU A 96 6.94 6.85 -7.28
C LEU A 96 6.07 7.59 -8.34
N LEU A 97 6.57 8.66 -8.98
CA LEU A 97 5.84 9.40 -10.01
C LEU A 97 6.19 9.01 -11.45
N SER A 98 7.30 8.28 -11.69
CA SER A 98 7.69 7.88 -13.05
C SER A 98 6.59 7.08 -13.74
N ASP A 99 5.90 6.26 -12.94
CA ASP A 99 4.88 5.34 -13.39
C ASP A 99 3.46 5.85 -13.20
N TRP A 100 3.30 7.00 -12.53
CA TRP A 100 2.00 7.60 -12.32
C TRP A 100 1.47 8.14 -13.65
N SER A 101 0.25 7.76 -14.01
CA SER A 101 -0.40 8.28 -15.20
C SER A 101 -1.87 8.54 -14.92
N PHE A 102 -2.33 9.72 -15.34
CA PHE A 102 -3.76 10.03 -15.33
C PHE A 102 -4.58 9.02 -16.15
N MET A 103 -3.99 8.46 -17.22
CA MET A 103 -4.67 7.45 -18.03
C MET A 103 -4.92 6.15 -17.27
N ASN A 104 -4.14 5.85 -16.23
CA ASN A 104 -4.35 4.66 -15.42
C ASN A 104 -5.71 4.66 -14.70
N LEU A 105 -6.30 5.83 -14.40
CA LEU A 105 -7.62 5.93 -13.76
C LEU A 105 -8.72 5.21 -14.55
N PHE A 106 -8.61 5.20 -15.88
CA PHE A 106 -9.63 4.66 -16.78
C PHE A 106 -9.26 3.27 -17.34
N ARG A 107 -8.01 2.82 -17.14
CA ARG A 107 -7.56 1.51 -17.61
C ARG A 107 -8.12 0.40 -16.73
N ARG A 108 -8.33 -0.76 -17.36
CA ARG A 108 -8.65 -2.04 -16.69
C ARG A 108 -7.43 -2.95 -16.57
N GLN A 109 -6.40 -2.68 -17.36
CA GLN A 109 -5.16 -3.45 -17.38
C GLN A 109 -4.01 -2.49 -17.11
N LEU A 110 -3.19 -2.83 -16.12
CA LEU A 110 -2.01 -2.07 -15.74
C LEU A 110 -0.80 -2.97 -15.85
N ARG A 111 0.30 -2.40 -16.34
CA ARG A 111 1.60 -3.05 -16.37
C ARG A 111 2.46 -2.32 -15.34
N SER A 112 2.94 -3.07 -14.36
CA SER A 112 3.85 -2.59 -13.31
C SER A 112 5.06 -3.50 -13.26
N ASP A 113 6.00 -3.16 -12.38
CA ASP A 113 7.05 -4.08 -11.99
C ASP A 113 6.44 -5.40 -11.51
N ASP A 114 5.32 -5.38 -10.76
CA ASP A 114 4.58 -6.59 -10.32
C ASP A 114 3.87 -7.39 -11.44
N GLY A 115 4.16 -7.10 -12.72
CA GLY A 115 3.60 -7.80 -13.87
C GLY A 115 2.34 -7.14 -14.42
N VAL A 116 1.46 -7.94 -15.02
CA VAL A 116 0.23 -7.45 -15.66
C VAL A 116 -0.98 -7.68 -14.76
N LEU A 117 -1.53 -6.60 -14.21
CA LEU A 117 -2.73 -6.62 -13.37
C LEU A 117 -3.96 -6.34 -14.23
N THR A 118 -4.95 -7.23 -14.17
CA THR A 118 -6.21 -7.10 -14.93
C THR A 118 -7.40 -7.03 -13.98
N TYR A 119 -8.22 -6.00 -14.12
CA TYR A 119 -9.41 -5.74 -13.30
C TYR A 119 -10.68 -5.80 -14.13
N THR A 120 -11.80 -6.13 -13.47
CA THR A 120 -13.13 -6.12 -14.09
C THR A 120 -13.65 -4.70 -14.30
N LEU A 121 -13.32 -3.78 -13.40
CA LEU A 121 -13.75 -2.39 -13.40
C LEU A 121 -12.59 -1.43 -13.74
N PRO A 122 -12.88 -0.23 -14.27
CA PRO A 122 -11.89 0.84 -14.37
C PRO A 122 -11.20 1.12 -13.03
N ASN A 123 -9.92 1.47 -13.10
CA ASN A 123 -9.05 1.60 -11.93
C ASN A 123 -9.57 2.56 -10.86
N VAL A 124 -10.21 3.66 -11.27
CA VAL A 124 -10.81 4.62 -10.34
C VAL A 124 -11.96 4.01 -9.54
N LEU A 125 -12.82 3.21 -10.18
CA LEU A 125 -13.90 2.51 -9.47
C LEU A 125 -13.33 1.44 -8.55
N ARG A 126 -12.28 0.74 -8.99
CA ARG A 126 -11.55 -0.22 -8.15
C ARG A 126 -10.96 0.43 -6.90
N ALA A 127 -10.35 1.61 -7.03
CA ALA A 127 -9.84 2.36 -5.89
C ALA A 127 -10.95 2.79 -4.92
N LEU A 128 -12.12 3.17 -5.44
CA LEU A 128 -13.29 3.52 -4.62
C LEU A 128 -13.93 2.30 -3.95
N LEU A 129 -13.69 1.07 -4.43
CA LEU A 129 -14.18 -0.14 -3.74
C LEU A 129 -13.60 -0.29 -2.34
N VAL A 130 -12.51 0.40 -2.02
CA VAL A 130 -12.00 0.47 -0.64
C VAL A 130 -13.07 0.95 0.35
N LEU A 131 -14.00 1.81 -0.11
CA LEU A 131 -15.10 2.34 0.71
C LEU A 131 -16.08 1.26 1.15
N VAL A 132 -16.09 0.10 0.49
CA VAL A 132 -16.99 -1.02 0.76
C VAL A 132 -16.23 -2.32 1.05
N HIS A 133 -14.91 -2.24 1.16
CA HIS A 133 -14.07 -3.43 1.26
C HIS A 133 -14.22 -4.10 2.63
N PRO A 134 -14.50 -5.42 2.68
CA PRO A 134 -14.84 -6.11 3.92
C PRO A 134 -13.71 -6.10 4.95
N GLY A 135 -12.45 -6.11 4.49
CA GLY A 135 -11.26 -6.06 5.34
C GLY A 135 -10.92 -4.68 5.88
N PHE A 136 -11.55 -3.61 5.37
CA PHE A 136 -11.16 -2.24 5.70
C PHE A 136 -12.18 -1.45 6.52
N LEU A 137 -13.44 -1.86 6.53
CA LEU A 137 -14.49 -1.45 7.48
C LEU A 137 -15.79 -2.07 6.95
N THR A 138 -16.10 -3.31 7.36
CA THR A 138 -17.32 -4.03 6.94
C THR A 138 -18.61 -3.23 7.22
N MET A 139 -18.52 -2.25 8.13
CA MET A 139 -19.61 -1.33 8.45
C MET A 139 -19.84 -0.23 7.41
N ALA A 140 -18.90 0.12 6.55
CA ALA A 140 -19.06 1.27 5.65
C ALA A 140 -20.29 1.12 4.74
N VAL A 141 -20.54 -0.08 4.19
CA VAL A 141 -21.76 -0.40 3.42
C VAL A 141 -23.02 -0.16 4.25
N VAL A 142 -23.01 -0.57 5.52
CA VAL A 142 -24.13 -0.38 6.47
C VAL A 142 -24.30 1.10 6.84
N LEU A 143 -23.22 1.87 6.86
CA LEU A 143 -23.21 3.29 7.23
C LEU A 143 -23.61 4.21 6.07
N LEU A 144 -23.45 3.78 4.81
CA LEU A 144 -23.74 4.59 3.62
C LEU A 144 -25.14 5.24 3.64
N PRO A 145 -26.24 4.53 3.95
CA PRO A 145 -27.58 5.14 4.02
C PRO A 145 -27.73 6.22 5.10
N PHE A 146 -26.83 6.23 6.08
CA PHE A 146 -26.84 7.17 7.19
C PHE A 146 -25.96 8.39 6.94
N VAL A 147 -25.14 8.41 5.89
CA VAL A 147 -24.31 9.58 5.52
C VAL A 147 -25.21 10.70 5.00
N ARG A 148 -25.02 11.93 5.50
CA ARG A 148 -25.79 13.10 5.08
C ARG A 148 -24.86 14.15 4.48
N ARG A 149 -25.33 14.84 3.44
CA ARG A 149 -24.59 15.96 2.82
C ARG A 149 -24.21 17.05 3.82
N GLN A 150 -25.02 17.25 4.87
CA GLN A 150 -24.74 18.22 5.93
C GLN A 150 -23.49 17.89 6.76
N ASP A 151 -23.09 16.62 6.84
CA ASP A 151 -21.90 16.22 7.61
C ASP A 151 -20.63 16.77 6.96
N LEU A 152 -20.61 16.89 5.64
CA LEU A 152 -19.49 17.48 4.88
C LEU A 152 -19.29 18.98 5.17
N ARG A 153 -20.29 19.66 5.75
CA ARG A 153 -20.16 21.06 6.18
C ARG A 153 -19.33 21.20 7.44
N VAL A 154 -19.17 20.13 8.22
CA VAL A 154 -18.28 20.13 9.39
C VAL A 154 -16.83 20.10 8.86
N PRO A 155 -16.00 21.12 9.16
CA PRO A 155 -14.69 21.26 8.53
C PRO A 155 -13.79 20.03 8.67
N VAL A 156 -13.82 19.38 9.84
CA VAL A 156 -13.04 18.17 10.13
C VAL A 156 -13.43 17.00 9.21
N ILE A 157 -14.74 16.82 8.99
CA ILE A 157 -15.27 15.74 8.16
C ILE A 157 -15.03 16.04 6.69
N GLY A 158 -15.28 17.28 6.26
CA GLY A 158 -14.99 17.71 4.88
C GLY A 158 -13.51 17.55 4.53
N MET A 159 -12.60 17.94 5.44
CA MET A 159 -11.16 17.75 5.25
C MET A 159 -10.76 16.27 5.20
N ALA A 160 -11.31 15.43 6.08
CA ALA A 160 -11.04 13.99 6.05
C ALA A 160 -11.51 13.35 4.72
N VAL A 161 -12.70 13.69 4.24
CA VAL A 161 -13.20 13.22 2.94
C VAL A 161 -12.31 13.68 1.79
N LEU A 162 -11.88 14.95 1.81
CA LEU A 162 -10.99 15.49 0.78
C LEU A 162 -9.63 14.76 0.77
N LEU A 163 -9.03 14.53 1.93
CA LEU A 163 -7.77 13.80 2.07
C LEU A 163 -7.90 12.37 1.54
N ALA A 164 -8.95 11.65 1.94
CA ALA A 164 -9.21 10.31 1.46
C ALA A 164 -9.39 10.30 -0.06
N LEU A 165 -10.20 11.21 -0.62
CA LEU A 165 -10.49 11.26 -2.05
C LEU A 165 -9.23 11.59 -2.88
N VAL A 166 -8.47 12.62 -2.50
CA VAL A 166 -7.22 13.00 -3.18
C VAL A 166 -6.24 11.83 -3.16
N TYR A 167 -6.12 11.15 -2.03
CA TYR A 167 -5.25 9.99 -1.93
C TYR A 167 -5.72 8.82 -2.80
N LEU A 168 -7.01 8.48 -2.79
CA LEU A 168 -7.54 7.39 -3.60
C LEU A 168 -7.42 7.67 -5.10
N LEU A 169 -7.60 8.93 -5.53
CA LEU A 169 -7.36 9.33 -6.92
C LEU A 169 -5.88 9.24 -7.29
N PHE A 170 -4.99 9.62 -6.37
CA PHE A 170 -3.56 9.44 -6.56
C PHE A 170 -3.20 7.96 -6.74
N VAL A 171 -3.67 7.08 -5.85
CA VAL A 171 -3.46 5.63 -5.93
C VAL A 171 -4.08 5.05 -7.20
N ALA A 172 -5.22 5.56 -7.65
CA ALA A 172 -5.83 5.15 -8.93
C ALA A 172 -5.02 5.56 -10.17
N GLY A 173 -4.06 6.48 -10.04
CA GLY A 173 -3.11 6.81 -11.11
C GLY A 173 -1.85 5.94 -11.11
N MET A 174 -1.60 5.18 -10.04
CA MET A 174 -0.47 4.24 -9.95
C MET A 174 -0.77 2.95 -10.73
N PRO A 175 0.24 2.29 -11.33
CA PRO A 175 0.03 1.03 -12.04
C PRO A 175 -0.09 -0.17 -11.07
N TYR A 176 0.31 -0.01 -9.81
CA TYR A 176 0.19 -1.02 -8.77
C TYR A 176 -0.89 -0.64 -7.75
N GLN A 177 -1.74 -1.61 -7.40
CA GLN A 177 -2.85 -1.42 -6.45
C GLN A 177 -2.86 -2.53 -5.40
N ASN A 178 -1.89 -2.48 -4.49
CA ASN A 178 -1.88 -3.37 -3.33
C ASN A 178 -2.80 -2.81 -2.23
N ASP A 179 -3.54 -3.70 -1.56
CA ASP A 179 -4.36 -3.42 -0.36
C ASP A 179 -3.61 -2.57 0.68
N ARG A 180 -2.30 -2.80 0.81
CA ARG A 180 -1.39 -2.03 1.67
C ARG A 180 -1.40 -0.53 1.37
N VAL A 181 -1.51 -0.14 0.11
CA VAL A 181 -1.49 1.27 -0.30
C VAL A 181 -2.78 1.94 0.14
N TYR A 182 -3.93 1.27 0.01
CA TYR A 182 -5.22 1.80 0.43
C TYR A 182 -5.36 2.02 1.94
N LEU A 183 -4.48 1.42 2.76
CA LEU A 183 -4.47 1.58 4.21
C LEU A 183 -4.37 3.06 4.64
N PHE A 184 -3.71 3.89 3.83
CA PHE A 184 -3.52 5.30 4.12
C PHE A 184 -4.80 6.14 4.07
N ALA A 185 -5.82 5.71 3.32
CA ALA A 185 -7.12 6.37 3.31
C ALA A 185 -7.96 6.06 4.57
N GLN A 186 -7.68 4.94 5.25
CA GLN A 186 -8.58 4.35 6.23
C GLN A 186 -8.90 5.25 7.44
N PRO A 187 -7.92 5.89 8.10
CA PRO A 187 -8.22 6.74 9.24
C PRO A 187 -9.14 7.91 8.88
N PHE A 188 -8.98 8.44 7.67
CA PHE A 188 -9.80 9.54 7.17
C PHE A 188 -11.21 9.10 6.80
N LEU A 189 -11.35 7.91 6.21
CA LEU A 189 -12.66 7.30 5.97
C LEU A 189 -13.38 7.03 7.30
N ALA A 190 -12.68 6.55 8.33
CA ALA A 190 -13.25 6.34 9.66
C ALA A 190 -13.78 7.66 10.26
N VAL A 191 -13.01 8.76 10.15
CA VAL A 191 -13.46 10.09 10.57
C VAL A 191 -14.67 10.57 9.74
N ALA A 192 -14.65 10.33 8.42
CA ALA A 192 -15.76 10.70 7.53
C ALA A 192 -17.06 9.96 7.87
N TYR A 193 -16.97 8.68 8.25
CA TYR A 193 -18.11 7.84 8.62
C TYR A 193 -18.56 8.01 10.08
N ALA A 194 -17.80 8.70 10.93
CA ALA A 194 -18.12 8.86 12.35
C ALA A 194 -19.54 9.40 12.64
N PRO A 195 -20.07 10.42 11.93
CA PRO A 195 -21.44 10.91 12.17
C PRO A 195 -22.51 9.88 11.79
N ALA A 196 -22.28 9.13 10.71
CA ALA A 196 -23.19 8.07 10.28
C ALA A 196 -23.23 6.97 11.34
N PHE A 197 -22.07 6.59 11.86
CA PHE A 197 -21.94 5.63 12.95
C PHE A 197 -22.67 6.09 14.23
N GLN A 198 -22.49 7.34 14.64
CA GLN A 198 -23.21 7.91 15.78
C GLN A 198 -24.73 7.87 15.60
N ARG A 199 -25.25 8.16 14.40
CA ARG A 199 -26.69 8.07 14.11
C ARG A 199 -27.23 6.66 14.15
N VAL A 200 -26.45 5.68 13.69
CA VAL A 200 -26.81 4.25 13.83
C VAL A 200 -26.90 3.90 15.31
N ILE A 201 -25.88 4.25 16.10
CA ILE A 201 -25.87 4.00 17.55
C ILE A 201 -27.07 4.67 18.24
N ALA A 202 -27.31 5.96 17.99
CA ALA A 202 -28.39 6.70 18.64
C ALA A 202 -29.80 6.15 18.33
N ARG A 203 -30.02 5.63 17.11
CA ARG A 203 -31.30 4.98 16.75
C ARG A 203 -31.44 3.56 17.28
N SER A 204 -30.34 2.97 17.72
CA SER A 204 -30.25 1.56 18.08
C SER A 204 -30.41 1.32 19.58
N SER A 205 -31.19 2.14 20.30
CA SER A 205 -31.30 2.12 21.78
C SER A 205 -31.75 0.78 22.41
N GLY A 206 -32.19 -0.22 21.63
CA GLY A 206 -32.29 -1.63 22.06
C GLY A 206 -31.62 -2.64 21.11
N VAL A 207 -31.01 -2.15 20.02
CA VAL A 207 -30.22 -2.95 19.08
C VAL A 207 -28.77 -3.05 19.56
N VAL A 208 -28.19 -2.05 20.24
CA VAL A 208 -26.85 -2.18 20.85
C VAL A 208 -26.81 -3.33 21.86
N ASP A 209 -27.81 -3.45 22.74
CA ASP A 209 -27.89 -4.56 23.70
C ASP A 209 -28.14 -5.93 23.03
N ARG A 210 -28.81 -5.94 21.87
CA ARG A 210 -28.89 -7.16 21.02
C ARG A 210 -27.57 -7.44 20.30
N LEU A 211 -26.88 -6.42 19.81
CA LEU A 211 -25.57 -6.54 19.15
C LEU A 211 -24.51 -7.02 20.15
N ARG A 212 -24.57 -6.55 21.40
CA ARG A 212 -23.73 -7.01 22.50
C ARG A 212 -23.94 -8.49 22.79
N ARG A 213 -25.17 -8.98 22.68
CA ARG A 213 -25.45 -10.43 22.73
C ARG A 213 -24.88 -11.18 21.52
N THR A 214 -24.72 -10.54 20.36
CA THR A 214 -24.06 -11.13 19.18
C THR A 214 -22.55 -10.95 19.14
N TRP A 215 -21.92 -10.25 20.09
CA TRP A 215 -20.47 -10.06 20.10
C TRP A 215 -19.68 -11.37 20.08
N PRO A 216 -20.03 -12.42 20.85
CA PRO A 216 -19.32 -13.69 20.77
C PRO A 216 -19.34 -14.26 19.36
N LEU A 217 -20.48 -14.19 18.66
CA LEU A 217 -20.59 -14.60 17.26
C LEU A 217 -19.70 -13.74 16.35
N LEU A 218 -19.69 -12.41 16.53
CA LEU A 218 -18.81 -11.52 15.78
C LEU A 218 -17.33 -11.83 16.01
N VAL A 219 -16.93 -12.12 17.25
CA VAL A 219 -15.56 -12.54 17.61
C VAL A 219 -15.21 -13.85 16.92
N VAL A 220 -16.10 -14.84 16.92
CA VAL A 220 -15.90 -16.12 16.22
C VAL A 220 -15.78 -15.90 14.71
N VAL A 221 -16.65 -15.09 14.11
CA VAL A 221 -16.58 -14.75 12.67
C VAL A 221 -15.27 -14.04 12.34
N GLN A 222 -14.84 -13.07 13.16
CA GLN A 222 -13.57 -12.36 12.96
C GLN A 222 -12.37 -13.29 13.15
N ALA A 223 -12.40 -14.19 14.13
CA ALA A 223 -11.36 -15.21 14.31
C ALA A 223 -11.30 -16.16 13.11
N ALA A 224 -12.44 -16.59 12.58
CA ALA A 224 -12.51 -17.43 11.38
C ALA A 224 -11.97 -16.70 10.14
N LEU A 225 -12.35 -15.43 9.94
CA LEU A 225 -11.83 -14.59 8.86
C LEU A 225 -10.33 -14.35 9.02
N PHE A 226 -9.84 -14.15 10.24
CA PHE A 226 -8.42 -14.02 10.54
C PHE A 226 -7.66 -15.30 10.21
N VAL A 227 -8.14 -16.46 10.65
CA VAL A 227 -7.55 -17.77 10.33
C VAL A 227 -7.51 -17.96 8.81
N ARG A 228 -8.62 -17.70 8.12
CA ARG A 228 -8.68 -17.75 6.65
C ARG A 228 -7.66 -16.81 6.00
N ALA A 229 -7.51 -15.58 6.50
CA ALA A 229 -6.56 -14.61 5.97
C ALA A 229 -5.09 -15.00 6.26
N MET A 230 -4.81 -15.61 7.41
CA MET A 230 -3.46 -16.04 7.81
C MET A 230 -3.03 -17.37 7.20
N THR A 231 -3.99 -18.25 6.85
CA THR A 231 -3.72 -19.56 6.25
C THR A 231 -2.72 -19.52 5.09
N PRO A 232 -2.89 -18.67 4.04
CA PRO A 232 -1.94 -18.63 2.93
C PRO A 232 -0.53 -18.21 3.36
N PHE A 233 -0.38 -17.31 4.33
CA PHE A 233 0.94 -16.91 4.85
C PHE A 233 1.62 -18.06 5.60
N VAL A 234 0.85 -18.79 6.41
CA VAL A 234 1.37 -19.98 7.13
C VAL A 234 1.76 -21.08 6.14
N GLN A 235 0.96 -21.30 5.09
CA GLN A 235 1.26 -22.27 4.04
C GLN A 235 2.52 -21.87 3.26
N GLN A 236 2.63 -20.60 2.89
CA GLN A 236 3.80 -20.05 2.21
C GLN A 236 5.08 -20.21 3.07
N ALA A 237 5.02 -19.87 4.36
CA ALA A 237 6.15 -20.03 5.27
C ALA A 237 6.56 -21.51 5.44
N ARG A 238 5.58 -22.42 5.56
CA ARG A 238 5.86 -23.87 5.63
C ARG A 238 6.54 -24.36 4.36
N MET A 239 6.03 -23.95 3.20
CA MET A 239 6.62 -24.26 1.92
C MET A 239 8.06 -23.73 1.84
N GLU A 240 8.31 -22.47 2.21
CA GLU A 240 9.65 -21.86 2.28
C GLU A 240 10.64 -22.71 3.08
N HIS A 241 10.21 -23.19 4.25
CA HIS A 241 11.00 -24.09 5.08
C HIS A 241 11.23 -25.47 4.42
N GLU A 242 10.23 -26.02 3.74
CA GLU A 242 10.32 -27.33 3.08
C GLU A 242 11.30 -27.29 1.89
N VAL A 243 11.21 -26.27 1.03
CA VAL A 243 12.18 -26.07 -0.05
C VAL A 243 13.58 -25.84 0.49
N ALA A 244 13.73 -25.02 1.54
CA ALA A 244 15.04 -24.79 2.15
C ALA A 244 15.63 -26.10 2.73
N ALA A 245 14.79 -26.95 3.34
CA ALA A 245 15.22 -28.25 3.83
C ALA A 245 15.73 -29.15 2.68
N ARG A 246 14.99 -29.24 1.57
CA ARG A 246 15.42 -29.99 0.38
C ARG A 246 16.72 -29.48 -0.23
N LEU A 247 16.85 -28.17 -0.39
CA LEU A 247 18.08 -27.55 -0.89
C LEU A 247 19.28 -27.81 0.03
N ARG A 248 19.05 -27.90 1.34
CA ARG A 248 20.10 -28.28 2.31
C ARG A 248 20.51 -29.74 2.18
N GLU A 249 19.57 -30.65 2.00
CA GLU A 249 19.85 -32.09 1.73
C GLU A 249 20.67 -32.28 0.46
N LEU A 250 20.45 -31.41 -0.54
CA LEU A 250 21.15 -31.42 -1.82
C LEU A 250 22.47 -30.64 -1.82
N GLU A 251 22.90 -30.13 -0.65
CA GLU A 251 24.11 -29.32 -0.47
C GLU A 251 24.21 -28.15 -1.47
N ALA A 252 23.08 -27.50 -1.76
CA ALA A 252 22.98 -26.45 -2.76
C ALA A 252 23.82 -25.22 -2.38
N ARG A 253 24.91 -24.96 -3.13
CA ARG A 253 25.75 -23.77 -2.95
C ARG A 253 25.31 -22.56 -3.75
N ARG A 254 24.66 -22.80 -4.90
CA ARG A 254 24.14 -21.76 -5.79
C ARG A 254 22.68 -22.02 -6.10
N ILE A 255 21.84 -21.02 -5.84
CA ILE A 255 20.39 -21.12 -6.02
C ILE A 255 19.90 -19.94 -6.86
N TYR A 256 19.17 -20.23 -7.92
CA TYR A 256 18.40 -19.25 -8.68
C TYR A 256 16.93 -19.40 -8.30
N THR A 257 16.24 -18.31 -7.97
CA THR A 257 14.84 -18.40 -7.57
C THR A 257 14.01 -17.23 -8.05
N HIS A 258 12.69 -17.44 -8.14
CA HIS A 258 11.72 -16.38 -8.36
C HIS A 258 10.74 -16.32 -7.18
N GLY A 259 10.85 -15.31 -6.32
CA GLY A 259 9.92 -15.03 -5.22
C GLY A 259 10.25 -15.65 -3.86
N LEU A 260 11.34 -16.44 -3.76
CA LEU A 260 11.80 -17.02 -2.49
C LEU A 260 13.14 -16.45 -2.02
N GLY A 261 13.72 -15.45 -2.71
CA GLY A 261 15.07 -14.96 -2.46
C GLY A 261 15.33 -14.61 -0.98
N ALA A 262 14.51 -13.73 -0.42
CA ALA A 262 14.67 -13.29 0.97
C ALA A 262 14.51 -14.43 1.99
N ALA A 263 13.60 -15.38 1.75
CA ALA A 263 13.40 -16.52 2.63
C ALA A 263 14.60 -17.49 2.59
N LEU A 264 15.10 -17.80 1.39
CA LEU A 264 16.23 -18.70 1.21
C LEU A 264 17.54 -18.09 1.71
N GLU A 265 17.77 -16.79 1.52
CA GLU A 265 18.95 -16.10 2.08
C GLU A 265 18.99 -16.22 3.62
N GLY A 266 17.84 -16.13 4.28
CA GLY A 266 17.75 -16.30 5.74
C GLY A 266 17.89 -17.76 6.21
N LEU A 267 17.30 -18.70 5.46
CA LEU A 267 17.27 -20.13 5.84
C LEU A 267 18.51 -20.93 5.41
N LEU A 268 19.26 -20.42 4.42
CA LEU A 268 20.45 -21.04 3.83
C LEU A 268 21.58 -20.00 3.69
N PRO A 269 22.17 -19.53 4.80
CA PRO A 269 23.18 -18.46 4.79
C PRO A 269 24.47 -18.83 4.04
N GLU A 270 24.73 -20.12 3.83
CA GLU A 270 25.91 -20.62 3.09
C GLU A 270 25.69 -20.64 1.57
N ALA A 271 24.44 -20.59 1.12
CA ALA A 271 24.10 -20.66 -0.29
C ALA A 271 24.02 -19.26 -0.90
N LYS A 272 24.59 -19.09 -2.09
CA LYS A 272 24.44 -17.85 -2.86
C LYS A 272 23.13 -17.87 -3.63
N VAL A 273 22.15 -17.12 -3.14
CA VAL A 273 20.84 -16.97 -3.75
C VAL A 273 20.88 -15.85 -4.80
N THR A 274 20.29 -16.09 -5.97
CA THR A 274 20.16 -15.10 -7.04
C THR A 274 18.71 -15.04 -7.48
N GLU A 275 18.08 -13.89 -7.26
CA GLU A 275 16.70 -13.65 -7.64
C GLU A 275 16.60 -13.37 -9.15
N LEU A 276 15.74 -14.11 -9.85
CA LEU A 276 15.53 -14.02 -11.31
C LEU A 276 14.77 -12.76 -11.73
N TRP A 277 14.27 -12.00 -10.74
CA TRP A 277 13.51 -10.77 -10.90
C TRP A 277 14.30 -9.61 -11.51
N TYR A 278 15.47 -9.32 -10.93
CA TYR A 278 16.07 -7.99 -11.06
C TYR A 278 16.66 -7.70 -12.42
N ARG A 279 17.12 -8.75 -13.12
CA ARG A 279 17.75 -8.60 -14.44
C ARG A 279 17.68 -9.88 -15.22
N GLU A 280 17.77 -9.74 -16.53
CA GLU A 280 18.09 -10.87 -17.39
C GLU A 280 19.51 -11.35 -17.12
N LEU A 281 19.65 -12.67 -17.06
CA LEU A 281 20.93 -13.36 -16.89
C LEU A 281 21.33 -13.97 -18.23
N ASP A 282 22.62 -13.91 -18.55
CA ASP A 282 23.16 -14.46 -19.79
C ASP A 282 23.51 -15.95 -19.64
N THR A 283 24.03 -16.33 -18.49
CA THR A 283 24.47 -17.71 -18.20
C THR A 283 24.05 -18.16 -16.81
N PHE A 284 23.83 -19.46 -16.68
CA PHE A 284 23.54 -20.12 -15.41
C PHE A 284 24.65 -21.13 -15.10
N GLU A 285 25.05 -21.17 -13.84
CA GLU A 285 26.13 -22.05 -13.38
C GLU A 285 25.66 -23.51 -13.40
N THR A 286 26.36 -24.39 -14.12
CA THR A 286 26.09 -25.84 -14.15
C THR A 286 26.20 -26.42 -12.73
N GLY A 287 25.27 -27.30 -12.38
CA GLY A 287 25.14 -27.87 -11.05
C GLY A 287 24.39 -26.99 -10.04
N ALA A 288 24.09 -25.72 -10.37
CA ALA A 288 23.25 -24.87 -9.54
C ALA A 288 21.80 -25.35 -9.50
N TYR A 289 21.09 -24.99 -8.44
CA TYR A 289 19.67 -25.32 -8.29
C TYR A 289 18.80 -24.13 -8.67
N VAL A 290 17.64 -24.43 -9.25
CA VAL A 290 16.59 -23.49 -9.62
C VAL A 290 15.33 -23.84 -8.87
N VAL A 291 14.73 -22.84 -8.22
CA VAL A 291 13.41 -22.96 -7.59
C VAL A 291 12.47 -21.89 -8.12
N VAL A 292 11.50 -22.31 -8.93
CA VAL A 292 10.51 -21.41 -9.53
C VAL A 292 9.13 -22.04 -9.52
N ARG A 293 8.09 -21.23 -9.69
CA ARG A 293 6.73 -21.70 -9.98
C ARG A 293 6.42 -21.44 -11.47
N PRO A 294 6.56 -22.44 -12.36
CA PRO A 294 6.52 -22.22 -13.80
C PRO A 294 5.19 -21.65 -14.31
N GLU A 295 4.07 -21.97 -13.66
CA GLU A 295 2.74 -21.50 -14.03
C GLU A 295 2.58 -19.98 -13.91
N ASP A 296 3.16 -19.40 -12.85
CA ASP A 296 3.10 -17.96 -12.59
C ASP A 296 3.96 -17.19 -13.61
N LEU A 297 5.10 -17.77 -14.02
CA LEU A 297 6.01 -17.18 -14.99
C LEU A 297 5.35 -16.92 -16.35
N GLY A 298 4.61 -17.90 -16.88
CA GLY A 298 3.95 -17.76 -18.17
C GLY A 298 2.74 -16.82 -18.16
N ARG A 299 2.09 -16.64 -17.00
CA ARG A 299 0.86 -15.84 -16.88
C ARG A 299 1.13 -14.40 -16.48
N GLN A 300 1.90 -14.19 -15.41
CA GLN A 300 2.11 -12.87 -14.81
C GLN A 300 3.38 -12.20 -15.34
N TRP A 301 4.41 -13.00 -15.65
CA TRP A 301 5.77 -12.52 -15.96
C TRP A 301 6.12 -12.57 -17.45
N LYS A 302 5.11 -12.67 -18.32
CA LYS A 302 5.32 -12.80 -19.76
C LYS A 302 6.11 -11.61 -20.34
N GLY A 303 7.22 -11.90 -21.01
CA GLY A 303 8.14 -10.92 -21.58
C GLY A 303 8.89 -10.08 -20.56
N LEU A 304 8.94 -10.52 -19.29
CA LEU A 304 9.71 -9.91 -18.21
C LEU A 304 10.87 -10.82 -17.80
N PRO A 305 11.89 -10.30 -17.08
CA PRO A 305 13.09 -11.07 -16.74
C PRO A 305 12.84 -12.46 -16.14
N PRO A 306 11.85 -12.69 -15.24
CA PRO A 306 11.60 -14.03 -14.71
C PRO A 306 11.26 -15.09 -15.77
N GLU A 307 10.41 -14.77 -16.75
CA GLU A 307 10.03 -15.72 -17.81
C GLU A 307 11.16 -15.90 -18.84
N VAL A 308 11.87 -14.82 -19.18
CA VAL A 308 13.01 -14.86 -20.10
C VAL A 308 14.13 -15.72 -19.50
N ASN A 309 14.49 -15.49 -18.24
CA ASN A 309 15.48 -16.26 -17.51
C ASN A 309 15.10 -17.73 -17.40
N TRP A 310 13.83 -18.03 -17.10
CA TRP A 310 13.33 -19.40 -17.05
C TRP A 310 13.40 -20.11 -18.41
N SER A 311 13.14 -19.39 -19.51
CA SER A 311 13.25 -19.95 -20.85
C SER A 311 14.70 -20.22 -21.23
N LYS A 312 15.64 -19.35 -20.86
CA LYS A 312 17.09 -19.58 -21.02
C LYS A 312 17.56 -20.79 -20.21
N LEU A 313 17.13 -20.91 -18.95
CA LEU A 313 17.41 -22.07 -18.08
C LEU A 313 16.96 -23.39 -18.72
N ARG A 314 15.72 -23.43 -19.24
CA ARG A 314 15.20 -24.61 -19.94
C ARG A 314 16.00 -24.96 -21.20
N ALA A 315 16.48 -23.96 -21.93
CA ALA A 315 17.30 -24.18 -23.13
C ALA A 315 18.70 -24.72 -22.79
N GLN A 316 19.27 -24.34 -21.64
CA GLN A 316 20.55 -24.86 -21.15
C GLN A 316 20.45 -26.32 -20.66
N GLY A 317 19.25 -26.77 -20.30
CA GLY A 317 18.99 -28.12 -19.81
C GLY A 317 18.78 -28.12 -18.30
N LEU A 318 17.68 -28.74 -17.88
CA LEU A 318 17.29 -28.85 -16.49
C LEU A 318 17.02 -30.31 -16.13
N LEU A 319 17.71 -30.80 -15.10
CA LEU A 319 17.36 -32.05 -14.45
C LEU A 319 16.36 -31.75 -13.34
N ILE A 320 15.14 -32.25 -13.47
CA ILE A 320 14.08 -31.91 -12.52
C ILE A 320 14.17 -32.85 -11.32
N CYS A 321 14.46 -32.29 -10.16
CA CYS A 321 14.62 -33.02 -8.91
C CYS A 321 13.26 -33.24 -8.23
N ASP A 322 12.38 -32.23 -8.26
CA ASP A 322 11.05 -32.30 -7.66
C ASP A 322 10.08 -31.33 -8.37
N ARG A 323 8.81 -31.75 -8.55
CA ARG A 323 7.74 -30.94 -9.18
C ARG A 323 6.53 -30.71 -8.27
N ASP A 324 6.46 -31.31 -7.08
CA ASP A 324 5.19 -31.37 -6.32
C ASP A 324 5.21 -30.60 -4.99
N MET A 325 6.12 -29.62 -4.86
CA MET A 325 6.22 -28.78 -3.67
C MET A 325 5.20 -27.63 -3.69
N GLY A 326 3.91 -27.95 -3.85
CA GLY A 326 2.82 -26.96 -3.88
C GLY A 326 2.91 -26.01 -5.09
N GLY A 327 3.22 -26.58 -6.27
CA GLY A 327 3.38 -25.85 -7.54
C GLY A 327 4.80 -25.32 -7.80
N TRP A 328 5.70 -25.41 -6.82
CA TRP A 328 7.11 -25.11 -7.03
C TRP A 328 7.85 -26.26 -7.70
N CYS A 329 8.73 -25.92 -8.64
CA CYS A 329 9.62 -26.83 -9.34
C CYS A 329 11.04 -26.59 -8.85
N LEU A 330 11.68 -27.65 -8.36
CA LEU A 330 13.10 -27.69 -8.06
C LEU A 330 13.83 -28.48 -9.15
N ALA A 331 14.80 -27.84 -9.77
CA ALA A 331 15.60 -28.44 -10.83
C ALA A 331 17.08 -28.07 -10.66
N GLN A 332 17.95 -28.89 -11.23
CA GLN A 332 19.38 -28.65 -11.32
C GLN A 332 19.76 -28.28 -12.76
N VAL A 333 20.63 -27.28 -12.92
CA VAL A 333 21.15 -26.82 -14.21
C VAL A 333 22.21 -27.81 -14.70
N GLN A 334 22.13 -28.23 -15.97
CA GLN A 334 23.08 -29.17 -16.58
C GLN A 334 24.27 -28.48 -17.25
#